data_AF-A0A1F7RT56-F1
#
_entry.id   AF-A0A1F7RT56-F1
#
_cell.length_a   1.000
_cell.length_b   1.000
_cell.length_c   1.000
_cell.angle_alpha   90.00
_cell.angle_beta   90.00
_cell.angle_gamma   90.00
#
_symmetry.space_group_name_H-M   'P 1'
#
loop_
_entity.id
_entity.type
_entity.pdbx_description
1 polymer ?
#
loop_
_entity_poly.entity_id
_entity_poly.type
_entity_poly.pdbx_seq_one_letter_code
_entity_poly.pdbx_strand_id
1 'polypeptide(L)' 'MQVYTYSEARQKLAMVLEKAEKTGKVLIRRRDGRTFALVPEKTACSPLDVPTIKADISTQEIVDIVREGRER' A
#
# COMPACT_ATOMS: atom_id res chain seq x y z
N MET A 1 -17.90 -9.00 -4.77
CA MET A 1 -18.19 -8.11 -3.63
C MET A 1 -18.82 -8.93 -2.52
N GLN A 2 -18.22 -8.99 -1.33
CA GLN A 2 -18.75 -9.77 -0.20
C GLN A 2 -19.39 -8.86 0.85
N VAL A 3 -20.52 -9.28 1.41
CA VAL A 3 -21.28 -8.56 2.42
C VAL A 3 -21.25 -9.37 3.70
N TYR A 4 -20.83 -8.75 4.80
CA TYR A 4 -20.85 -9.34 6.15
C TYR A 4 -21.83 -8.59 7.04
N THR A 5 -22.40 -9.29 8.01
CA THR A 5 -23.10 -8.62 9.11
C THR A 5 -22.09 -8.01 10.08
N TYR A 6 -22.52 -7.00 10.84
CA TYR A 6 -21.71 -6.42 11.90
C TYR A 6 -21.19 -7.46 12.91
N SER A 7 -22.03 -8.43 13.28
CA SER A 7 -21.66 -9.49 14.21
C SER A 7 -20.58 -10.40 13.64
N GLU A 8 -20.69 -10.81 12.37
CA GLU A 8 -19.68 -11.62 11.69
C GLU A 8 -18.35 -10.86 11.53
N ALA A 9 -18.41 -9.60 11.12
CA ALA A 9 -17.23 -8.76 10.98
C ALA A 9 -16.52 -8.54 12.32
N ARG A 10 -17.28 -8.42 13.42
CA ARG A 10 -16.73 -8.31 14.77
C ARG A 10 -16.07 -9.61 15.23
N GLN A 11 -16.68 -10.76 14.97
CA GLN A 11 -16.13 -12.06 15.38
C GLN A 11 -14.92 -12.49 14.55
N LYS A 12 -14.87 -12.10 13.27
CA LYS A 12 -13.87 -12.56 12.30
C LYS A 12 -13.18 -11.40 11.59
N LEU A 13 -12.80 -10.37 12.35
CA LEU A 13 -12.25 -9.13 11.78
C LEU A 13 -11.00 -9.38 10.92
N ALA A 14 -10.08 -10.24 11.37
CA ALA A 14 -8.87 -10.59 10.62
C ALA A 14 -9.19 -11.15 9.22
N MET A 15 -10.10 -12.12 9.14
CA MET A 15 -10.54 -12.69 7.85
C MET A 15 -11.20 -11.63 6.95
N VAL A 16 -11.96 -10.70 7.54
CA VAL A 16 -12.62 -9.62 6.80
C VAL A 16 -11.60 -8.62 6.24
N LEU A 17 -10.54 -8.31 6.99
CA LEU A 17 -9.42 -7.48 6.53
C LEU A 17 -8.67 -8.14 5.37
N GLU A 18 -8.27 -9.41 5.50
CA GLU A 18 -7.60 -10.15 4.42
C GLU A 18 -8.46 -10.20 3.14
N LYS A 19 -9.77 -10.37 3.29
CA LYS A 19 -10.70 -10.37 2.15
C LYS A 19 -10.84 -8.98 1.54
N ALA A 20 -10.81 -7.92 2.35
CA ALA A 20 -10.81 -6.55 1.86
C ALA A 20 -9.51 -6.23 1.11
N GLU A 21 -8.38 -6.73 1.56
CA GLU A 21 -7.09 -6.62 0.88
C GLU A 21 -7.10 -7.35 -0.47
N LYS A 22 -7.55 -8.61 -0.50
CA LYS A 22 -7.62 -9.42 -1.74
C LYS A 22 -8.65 -8.94 -2.75
N THR A 23 -9.82 -8.50 -2.29
CA THR A 23 -10.95 -8.13 -3.16
C THR A 23 -11.01 -6.62 -3.42
N GLY A 24 -10.25 -5.83 -2.68
CA GLY A 24 -10.24 -4.36 -2.75
C GLY A 24 -11.46 -3.68 -2.11
N LYS A 25 -12.53 -4.41 -1.75
CA LYS A 25 -13.72 -3.85 -1.09
C LYS A 25 -14.58 -4.92 -0.43
N VAL A 26 -14.98 -4.67 0.81
CA VAL A 26 -15.95 -5.48 1.56
C VAL A 26 -17.04 -4.57 2.13
N LEU A 27 -18.28 -5.05 2.17
CA LEU A 27 -19.39 -4.33 2.79
C LEU A 27 -19.75 -4.93 4.14
N ILE A 28 -20.02 -4.08 5.13
CA ILE A 28 -20.47 -4.47 6.46
C ILE A 28 -21.85 -3.87 6.68
N ARG A 29 -22.86 -4.72 6.82
CA ARG A 29 -24.25 -4.34 7.08
C ARG A 29 -24.55 -4.41 8.57
N ARG A 30 -25.03 -3.31 9.14
CA ARG A 30 -25.52 -3.23 10.52
C ARG A 30 -27.03 -3.49 10.56
N ARG A 31 -27.52 -3.86 11.75
CA ARG A 31 -28.94 -4.18 11.99
C ARG A 31 -29.87 -2.97 11.81
N ASP A 32 -29.33 -1.77 11.96
CA ASP A 32 -29.99 -0.49 11.70
C ASP A 32 -30.18 -0.20 10.18
N GLY A 33 -29.77 -1.11 9.30
CA GLY A 33 -29.87 -0.99 7.86
C GLY A 33 -28.71 -0.22 7.23
N ARG A 34 -27.83 0.39 8.02
CA ARG A 34 -26.65 1.10 7.52
C ARG A 34 -25.63 0.10 6.97
N THR A 35 -25.01 0.47 5.86
CA THR A 35 -23.97 -0.33 5.22
C THR A 35 -22.70 0.50 5.15
N PHE A 36 -21.60 -0.08 5.64
CA PHE A 36 -20.27 0.52 5.60
C PHE A 36 -19.42 -0.23 4.59
N ALA A 37 -18.49 0.47 3.94
CA ALA A 37 -17.51 -0.16 3.07
C ALA A 37 -16.15 -0.16 3.77
N LEU A 38 -15.54 -1.35 3.86
CA LEU A 38 -14.15 -1.53 4.22
C LEU A 38 -13.36 -1.61 2.93
N VAL A 39 -12.52 -0.61 2.69
CA VAL A 39 -11.62 -0.51 1.55
C VAL A 39 -10.20 -0.48 2.12
N PRO A 40 -9.27 -1.31 1.63
CA PRO A 40 -7.89 -1.22 2.05
C PRO A 40 -7.37 0.17 1.66
N GLU A 41 -6.77 0.85 2.63
CA GLU A 41 -6.07 2.08 2.34
C GLU A 41 -4.84 1.72 1.51
N LYS A 42 -4.75 2.29 0.31
CA LYS A 42 -3.52 2.20 -0.46
C LYS A 42 -2.49 3.02 0.29
N THR A 43 -1.55 2.36 0.95
CA THR A 43 -0.39 3.04 1.49
C THR A 43 0.22 3.85 0.36
N ALA A 44 0.24 5.17 0.49
CA ALA A 44 0.94 6.00 -0.47
C ALA A 44 2.42 5.61 -0.36
N CYS A 45 2.91 4.81 -1.31
CA CYS A 45 4.33 4.70 -1.53
C CYS A 45 4.88 6.12 -1.66
N SER A 46 6.07 6.34 -1.09
CA SER A 46 6.74 7.63 -1.19
C SER A 46 6.68 8.11 -2.65
N PRO A 47 6.45 9.40 -2.93
CA PRO A 47 6.54 9.91 -4.30
C PRO A 47 7.94 9.71 -4.90
N LEU A 48 8.93 9.38 -4.06
CA LEU A 48 10.30 9.02 -4.46
C LEU A 48 10.53 7.50 -4.54
N ASP A 49 9.52 6.68 -4.28
CA ASP A 49 9.58 5.23 -4.45
C ASP A 49 9.43 4.89 -5.93
N VAL A 50 10.55 5.03 -6.65
CA VAL A 50 10.67 4.71 -8.06
C VAL A 50 11.46 3.41 -8.22
N PRO A 51 11.14 2.58 -9.24
CA PRO A 51 11.91 1.37 -9.52
C PRO A 51 13.41 1.68 -9.70
N THR A 52 14.26 0.85 -9.12
CA THR A 52 15.71 0.99 -9.29
C THR A 52 16.14 0.50 -10.67
N ILE A 53 17.20 1.12 -11.21
CA ILE A 53 17.89 0.62 -12.39
C ILE A 53 19.24 0.03 -11.97
N LYS A 54 19.61 -1.12 -12.54
CA LYS A 54 20.99 -1.63 -12.41
C LYS A 54 21.86 -0.91 -13.43
N ALA A 55 22.58 0.11 -12.98
CA ALA A 55 23.59 0.78 -13.79
C ALA A 55 24.93 0.04 -13.64
N ASP A 56 25.58 -0.26 -14.77
CA ASP A 56 26.99 -0.65 -14.78
C ASP A 56 27.84 0.61 -14.62
N ILE A 57 28.08 1.00 -13.36
CA ILE A 57 28.94 2.13 -13.01
C ILE A 57 29.89 1.71 -11.89
N SER A 58 31.15 2.12 -12.01
CA SER A 58 32.18 1.85 -11.02
C SER A 58 32.16 2.87 -9.88
N THR A 59 32.66 2.47 -8.70
CA THR A 59 32.83 3.39 -7.56
C THR A 59 33.70 4.60 -7.91
N GLN A 60 34.71 4.39 -8.76
CA GLN A 60 35.65 5.45 -9.14
C GLN A 60 34.94 6.54 -9.95
N GLU A 61 34.12 6.16 -10.93
CA GLU A 61 33.33 7.10 -11.74
C GLU A 61 32.36 7.92 -10.88
N ILE A 62 31.72 7.32 -9.88
CA ILE A 62 30.85 8.06 -8.94
C ILE A 62 31.64 9.13 -8.17
N VAL A 63 32.83 8.77 -7.67
CA VAL A 63 33.69 9.69 -6.91
C VAL A 63 34.17 10.84 -7.78
N ASP A 64 34.54 10.56 -9.03
CA ASP A 64 35.02 11.56 -9.98
C ASP A 64 33.90 12.56 -10.33
N ILE A 65 32.68 12.08 -10.61
CA ILE A 65 31.50 12.94 -10.87
C ILE A 65 31.19 13.85 -9.66
N VAL A 66 31.24 13.31 -8.44
CA VAL A 66 30.96 14.10 -7.23
C VAL A 66 32.04 15.17 -6.99
N ARG A 67 33.30 14.88 -7.31
CA ARG A 67 34.39 15.86 -7.20
C ARG A 67 34.20 17.00 -8.19
N GLU A 68 33.91 16.68 -9.45
CA GLU A 68 33.63 17.68 -10.50
C GLU A 68 32.47 18.62 -10.10
N GLY A 69 31.41 18.06 -9.51
CA GLY A 69 30.28 18.85 -9.03
C GLY A 69 30.57 19.76 -7.82
N ARG A 70 31.64 19.50 -7.05
CA ARG A 70 32.05 20.29 -5.87
C ARG A 70 33.13 21.34 -6.17
N GLU A 71 33.71 21.33 -7.37
CA GLU A 71 34.68 22.34 -7.82
C GLU A 71 34.01 23.62 -8.35
N ARG A 72 32.68 23.75 -8.20
CA ARG A 72 31.88 24.97 -8.37
C ARG A 72 31.25 25.39 -7.05
#